data_AF-A0A7X7I1N9-F1
#
_entry.id   AF-A0A7X7I1N9-F1
#
_cell.length_a   1.000
_cell.length_b   1.000
_cell.length_c   1.000
_cell.angle_alpha   90.00
_cell.angle_beta   90.00
_cell.angle_gamma   90.00
#
_symmetry.space_group_name_H-M   'P 1'
#
loop_
_entity.id
_entity.type
_entity.pdbx_description
1 polymer ?
#
loop_
_entity_poly.entity_id
_entity_poly.type
_entity_poly.pdbx_seq_one_letter_code
_entity_poly.pdbx_strand_id
1 'polypeptide(L)'
;FYTWKRNGVDISDGSNYRGVKKETLEVLVNSSTAGSFTCVVDNGAGCSVSSEAVALSIKPASLIIHSQPSSQILSSDAIAPIDVRVTGGSGDYSYQWYFNGAPFNANYPSCSSGTGTSNLDYIFGTDCSNGEYYCVISDNDGVTCPITTTPFTITTSGPCD
;
A
#
# COMPACT_ATOMS: atom_id res chain seq x y z
N PHE A 1 3.13 -21.48 -37.03
CA PHE A 1 2.50 -20.19 -36.70
C PHE A 1 2.42 -20.05 -35.19
N TYR A 2 2.76 -18.88 -34.66
CA TYR A 2 2.56 -18.57 -33.23
C TYR A 2 1.30 -17.73 -33.06
N THR A 3 0.54 -17.98 -32.01
CA THR A 3 -0.57 -17.14 -31.57
C THR A 3 -0.47 -16.94 -30.08
N TRP A 4 -0.03 -15.75 -29.68
CA TRP A 4 -0.05 -15.35 -28.28
C TRP A 4 -1.44 -14.94 -27.85
N LYS A 5 -1.79 -15.30 -26.61
CA LYS A 5 -3.07 -14.96 -25.98
C LYS A 5 -2.82 -14.38 -24.60
N ARG A 6 -3.67 -13.44 -24.20
CA ARG A 6 -3.79 -12.95 -22.82
C ARG A 6 -5.19 -13.27 -22.31
N ASN A 7 -5.28 -13.95 -21.17
CA ASN A 7 -6.53 -14.40 -20.55
C ASN A 7 -7.42 -15.15 -21.56
N GLY A 8 -6.80 -15.99 -22.41
CA GLY A 8 -7.48 -16.78 -23.45
C GLY A 8 -7.85 -16.02 -24.73
N VAL A 9 -7.60 -14.71 -24.81
CA VAL A 9 -7.91 -13.86 -25.98
C VAL A 9 -6.65 -13.55 -26.77
N ASP A 10 -6.71 -13.70 -28.09
CA ASP A 10 -5.61 -13.37 -29.00
C ASP A 10 -5.17 -11.91 -28.84
N ILE A 11 -3.86 -11.69 -28.77
CA ILE A 11 -3.27 -10.34 -28.72
C ILE A 11 -2.71 -9.95 -30.07
N SER A 12 -2.72 -8.65 -30.36
CA SER A 12 -2.18 -8.07 -31.60
C SER A 12 -0.99 -7.16 -31.28
N ASP A 13 -0.04 -7.05 -32.23
CA ASP A 13 1.06 -6.09 -32.12
C ASP A 13 0.50 -4.66 -32.01
N GLY A 14 1.16 -3.82 -31.20
CA GLY A 14 0.72 -2.45 -30.94
C GLY A 14 1.61 -1.77 -29.90
N SER A 15 1.03 -0.84 -29.14
CA SER A 15 1.78 -0.08 -28.12
C SER A 15 2.30 -0.95 -26.97
N ASN A 16 1.57 -2.01 -26.61
CA ASN A 16 1.89 -2.86 -25.45
C ASN A 16 2.55 -4.19 -25.82
N TYR A 17 2.46 -4.62 -27.08
CA TYR A 17 2.86 -5.97 -27.50
C TYR A 17 3.66 -5.90 -28.79
N ARG A 18 4.75 -6.67 -28.87
CA ARG A 18 5.52 -6.88 -30.11
C ARG A 18 5.90 -8.34 -30.26
N GLY A 19 5.83 -8.85 -31.48
CA GLY A 19 6.20 -10.24 -31.78
C GLY A 19 5.08 -11.25 -31.51
N VAL A 20 3.80 -10.86 -31.59
CA VAL A 20 2.66 -11.79 -31.35
C VAL A 20 2.58 -13.00 -32.29
N LYS A 21 3.38 -13.00 -33.37
CA LYS A 21 3.56 -14.13 -34.32
C LYS A 21 4.97 -14.75 -34.28
N LYS A 22 5.77 -14.43 -33.25
CA LYS A 22 7.13 -14.96 -33.03
C LYS A 22 7.17 -15.88 -31.82
N GLU A 23 8.27 -16.61 -31.71
CA GLU A 23 8.63 -17.44 -30.56
C GLU A 23 8.79 -16.65 -29.25
N THR A 24 9.14 -15.36 -29.33
CA THR A 24 9.20 -14.46 -28.18
C THR A 24 8.20 -13.31 -28.33
N LEU A 25 7.40 -13.10 -27.29
CA LEU A 25 6.53 -11.94 -27.12
C LEU A 25 7.23 -10.91 -26.23
N GLU A 26 7.35 -9.69 -26.72
CA GLU A 26 7.75 -8.54 -25.90
C GLU A 26 6.49 -7.84 -25.37
N VAL A 27 6.44 -7.62 -24.06
CA VAL A 27 5.33 -6.95 -23.38
C VAL A 27 5.84 -5.67 -22.72
N LEU A 28 5.27 -4.52 -23.06
CA LEU A 28 5.48 -3.29 -22.30
C LEU A 28 4.63 -3.36 -21.03
N VAL A 29 5.30 -3.49 -19.89
CA VAL A 29 4.66 -3.74 -18.59
C VAL A 29 3.97 -2.47 -18.06
N ASN A 30 2.66 -2.53 -17.86
CA ASN A 30 1.85 -1.52 -17.17
C ASN A 30 0.56 -2.15 -16.58
N SER A 31 -0.26 -1.36 -15.87
CA SER A 31 -1.49 -1.85 -15.23
C SER A 31 -2.47 -2.51 -16.19
N SER A 32 -2.45 -2.16 -17.49
CA SER A 32 -3.32 -2.76 -18.50
C SER A 32 -2.82 -4.08 -19.07
N THR A 33 -1.54 -4.46 -18.84
CA THR A 33 -0.93 -5.66 -19.42
C THR A 33 -0.81 -6.83 -18.45
N ALA A 34 -1.18 -6.65 -17.17
CA ALA A 34 -1.30 -7.75 -16.23
C ALA A 34 -2.23 -8.85 -16.78
N GLY A 35 -1.93 -10.11 -16.47
CA GLY A 35 -2.76 -11.24 -16.86
C GLY A 35 -1.97 -12.53 -17.10
N SER A 36 -2.71 -13.55 -17.51
CA SER A 36 -2.17 -14.86 -17.87
C SER A 36 -1.87 -14.90 -19.37
N PHE A 37 -0.66 -15.29 -19.74
CA PHE A 37 -0.21 -15.42 -21.12
C PHE A 37 0.01 -16.87 -21.50
N THR A 38 -0.43 -17.23 -22.70
CA THR A 38 -0.20 -18.54 -23.32
C THR A 38 0.20 -18.34 -24.77
N CYS A 39 0.99 -19.25 -25.32
CA CYS A 39 1.31 -19.30 -26.74
C CYS A 39 0.79 -20.59 -27.35
N VAL A 40 0.08 -20.48 -28.47
CA VAL A 40 -0.30 -21.62 -29.31
C VAL A 40 0.64 -21.68 -30.50
N VAL A 41 1.26 -22.84 -30.72
CA VAL A 41 2.10 -23.11 -31.88
C VAL A 41 1.39 -24.11 -32.79
N ASP A 42 1.14 -23.71 -34.02
CA ASP A 42 0.44 -24.49 -35.05
C ASP A 42 1.36 -24.79 -36.23
N ASN A 43 1.37 -26.02 -36.74
CA ASN A 43 2.26 -26.43 -37.84
C ASN A 43 1.67 -26.24 -39.26
N GLY A 44 0.45 -25.72 -39.38
CA GLY A 44 -0.29 -25.53 -40.64
C GLY A 44 -0.87 -26.82 -41.23
N ALA A 45 -0.64 -27.97 -40.60
CA ALA A 45 -1.07 -29.29 -41.05
C ALA A 45 -2.11 -29.92 -40.09
N GLY A 46 -2.74 -29.11 -39.23
CA GLY A 46 -3.77 -29.54 -38.28
C GLY A 46 -3.26 -29.98 -36.91
N CYS A 47 -1.96 -29.81 -36.62
CA CYS A 47 -1.42 -30.06 -35.28
C CYS A 47 -1.07 -28.73 -34.60
N SER A 48 -1.59 -28.54 -33.39
CA SER A 48 -1.26 -27.40 -32.54
C SER A 48 -0.94 -27.83 -31.11
N VAL A 49 -0.01 -27.14 -30.48
CA VAL A 49 0.31 -27.28 -29.05
C VAL A 49 0.18 -25.93 -28.34
N SER A 50 -0.19 -25.94 -27.07
CA SER A 50 -0.26 -24.74 -26.23
C SER A 50 0.79 -24.82 -25.13
N SER A 51 1.44 -23.70 -24.83
CA SER A 51 2.29 -23.58 -23.65
C SER A 51 1.47 -23.67 -22.37
N GLU A 52 2.14 -23.93 -21.25
CA GLU A 52 1.58 -23.59 -19.95
C GLU A 52 1.36 -22.08 -19.84
N ALA A 53 0.45 -21.71 -18.94
CA ALA A 53 0.14 -20.32 -18.66
C ALA A 53 1.22 -19.69 -17.78
N VAL A 54 1.73 -18.52 -18.20
CA VAL A 54 2.60 -17.69 -17.36
C VAL A 54 1.84 -16.46 -16.89
N ALA A 55 1.88 -16.18 -15.58
CA ALA A 55 1.26 -14.99 -15.01
C ALA A 55 2.22 -13.81 -15.03
N LEU A 56 1.78 -12.70 -15.62
CA LEU A 56 2.43 -11.40 -15.48
C LEU A 56 1.66 -10.58 -14.44
N SER A 57 2.28 -10.35 -13.29
CA SER A 57 1.78 -9.45 -12.25
C SER A 57 2.53 -8.13 -12.27
N ILE A 58 1.85 -7.06 -11.85
CA ILE A 58 2.44 -5.73 -11.67
C ILE A 58 2.62 -5.53 -10.18
N LYS A 59 3.87 -5.31 -9.75
CA LYS A 59 4.12 -4.92 -8.37
C LYS A 59 3.65 -3.48 -8.18
N PRO A 60 2.82 -3.18 -7.18
CA PRO A 60 2.49 -1.80 -6.85
C PRO A 60 3.72 -0.98 -6.47
N ALA A 61 3.61 0.34 -6.57
CA ALA A 61 4.67 1.23 -6.12
C ALA A 61 4.93 1.02 -4.62
N SER A 62 6.15 1.27 -4.15
CA SER A 62 6.42 1.27 -2.72
C SER A 62 5.55 2.31 -2.00
N LEU A 63 5.17 2.04 -0.76
CA LEU A 63 4.53 3.03 0.10
C LEU A 63 5.51 4.16 0.45
N ILE A 64 5.02 5.39 0.48
CA ILE A 64 5.81 6.61 0.78
C ILE A 64 5.01 7.52 1.71
N ILE A 65 5.61 7.91 2.84
CA ILE A 65 5.06 8.97 3.72
C ILE A 65 5.43 10.34 3.14
N HIS A 66 4.44 11.18 2.90
CA HIS A 66 4.61 12.57 2.45
C HIS A 66 4.59 13.58 3.59
N SER A 67 3.72 13.35 4.59
CA SER A 67 3.65 14.15 5.81
C SER A 67 3.33 13.25 6.99
N GLN A 68 3.84 13.63 8.15
CA GLN A 68 3.63 12.96 9.43
C GLN A 68 3.74 13.99 10.55
N PRO A 69 3.21 13.69 11.75
CA PRO A 69 3.30 14.58 12.89
C PRO A 69 4.74 14.72 13.39
N SER A 70 5.05 15.89 13.94
CA SER A 70 6.26 16.14 14.73
C SER A 70 5.93 16.17 16.22
N SER A 71 6.94 16.15 17.08
CA SER A 71 6.73 16.33 18.53
C SER A 71 6.05 17.67 18.83
N GLN A 72 5.14 17.66 19.81
CA GLN A 72 4.33 18.81 20.20
C GLN A 72 4.30 18.98 21.72
N ILE A 73 4.27 20.24 22.16
CA ILE A 73 3.95 20.64 23.53
C ILE A 73 2.61 21.38 23.45
N LEU A 74 1.60 20.86 24.15
CA LEU A 74 0.23 21.37 24.09
C LEU A 74 -0.19 21.90 25.46
N SER A 75 -0.98 22.97 25.47
CA SER A 75 -1.69 23.35 26.69
C SER A 75 -2.78 22.34 27.01
N SER A 76 -3.27 22.35 28.25
CA SER A 76 -4.53 21.67 28.57
C SER A 76 -5.62 22.10 27.57
N ASP A 77 -6.37 21.13 27.06
CA ASP A 77 -7.48 21.27 26.12
C ASP A 77 -7.16 21.68 24.66
N ALA A 78 -5.88 21.74 24.24
CA ALA A 78 -5.49 22.13 22.87
C ALA A 78 -5.38 20.98 21.86
N ILE A 79 -6.25 20.93 20.84
CA ILE A 79 -6.26 19.85 19.83
C ILE A 79 -4.96 19.78 19.02
N ALA A 80 -4.35 18.59 18.99
CA ALA A 80 -3.17 18.26 18.20
C ALA A 80 -3.55 17.83 16.77
N PRO A 81 -2.96 18.41 15.70
CA PRO A 81 -3.01 17.77 14.39
C PRO A 81 -2.11 16.54 14.39
N ILE A 82 -2.72 15.36 14.32
CA ILE A 82 -2.02 14.07 14.22
C ILE A 82 -2.50 13.36 12.96
N ASP A 83 -1.93 13.75 11.82
CA ASP A 83 -2.24 13.17 10.52
C ASP A 83 -1.01 12.60 9.81
N VAL A 84 -1.23 11.53 9.05
CA VAL A 84 -0.22 10.92 8.17
C VAL A 84 -0.77 10.90 6.74
N ARG A 85 0.01 11.42 5.80
CA ARG A 85 -0.30 11.30 4.37
C ARG A 85 0.65 10.31 3.72
N VAL A 86 0.06 9.31 3.06
CA VAL A 86 0.79 8.22 2.39
C VAL A 86 0.32 8.14 0.93
N THR A 87 1.24 7.77 0.03
CA THR A 87 0.94 7.36 -1.34
C THR A 87 1.68 6.06 -1.68
N GLY A 88 1.43 5.52 -2.87
CA GLY A 88 1.98 4.26 -3.32
C GLY A 88 1.11 3.07 -2.93
N GLY A 89 1.66 1.86 -3.04
CA GLY A 89 0.92 0.62 -2.85
C GLY A 89 -0.30 0.50 -3.76
N SER A 90 -1.30 -0.22 -3.28
CA SER A 90 -2.62 -0.36 -3.91
C SER A 90 -3.51 0.88 -3.83
N GLY A 91 -3.23 1.81 -2.91
CA GLY A 91 -4.08 2.97 -2.61
C GLY A 91 -5.07 2.75 -1.46
N ASP A 92 -5.25 1.49 -1.02
CA ASP A 92 -6.08 1.14 0.14
C ASP A 92 -5.18 0.84 1.35
N TYR A 93 -5.23 1.72 2.35
CA TYR A 93 -4.32 1.71 3.49
C TYR A 93 -5.00 1.31 4.80
N SER A 94 -4.25 0.58 5.62
CA SER A 94 -4.59 0.26 7.00
C SER A 94 -3.60 0.96 7.93
N TYR A 95 -4.11 1.52 9.03
CA TYR A 95 -3.34 2.27 10.00
C TYR A 95 -3.43 1.60 11.37
N GLN A 96 -2.27 1.44 12.02
CA GLN A 96 -2.19 1.01 13.41
C GLN A 96 -1.32 1.99 14.19
N TRP A 97 -1.96 2.76 15.05
CA TRP A 97 -1.29 3.67 15.97
C TRP A 97 -0.77 2.93 17.21
N TYR A 98 0.42 3.31 17.65
CA TYR A 98 1.08 2.82 18.85
C TYR A 98 1.33 3.98 19.81
N PHE A 99 1.19 3.69 21.10
CA PHE A 99 1.53 4.59 22.20
C PHE A 99 2.45 3.87 23.17
N ASN A 100 3.62 4.46 23.45
CA ASN A 100 4.65 3.90 24.31
C ASN A 100 4.98 2.43 23.98
N GLY A 101 5.08 2.11 22.70
CA GLY A 101 5.44 0.78 22.19
C GLY A 101 4.30 -0.25 22.16
N ALA A 102 3.06 0.12 22.51
CA ALA A 102 1.93 -0.80 22.49
C ALA A 102 0.80 -0.33 21.57
N PRO A 103 0.00 -1.25 20.96
CA PRO A 103 -1.13 -0.88 20.11
C PRO A 103 -2.12 0.00 20.88
N PHE A 104 -2.36 1.21 20.37
CA PHE A 104 -3.07 2.23 21.13
C PHE A 104 -4.54 1.85 21.39
N ASN A 105 -5.20 1.26 20.39
CA ASN A 105 -6.59 0.76 20.48
C ASN A 105 -6.79 -0.39 21.47
N ALA A 106 -5.82 -1.28 21.63
CA ALA A 106 -5.94 -2.46 22.47
C ALA A 106 -5.75 -2.13 23.96
N ASN A 107 -4.82 -1.21 24.25
CA ASN A 107 -4.39 -0.93 25.62
C ASN A 107 -4.99 0.36 26.21
N TYR A 108 -5.52 1.25 25.37
CA TYR A 108 -6.06 2.54 25.79
C TYR A 108 -7.43 2.82 25.14
N PRO A 109 -8.45 1.98 25.39
CA PRO A 109 -9.75 2.07 24.73
C PRO A 109 -10.52 3.36 25.04
N SER A 110 -10.20 4.04 26.15
CA SER A 110 -10.75 5.34 26.51
C SER A 110 -10.18 6.51 25.69
N CYS A 111 -9.14 6.27 24.89
CA CYS A 111 -8.38 7.29 24.15
C CYS A 111 -8.26 6.99 22.63
N SER A 112 -8.94 5.95 22.14
CA SER A 112 -8.61 5.29 20.87
C SER A 112 -9.44 5.73 19.64
N SER A 113 -9.96 6.96 19.59
CA SER A 113 -10.61 7.43 18.36
C SER A 113 -9.61 7.61 17.22
N GLY A 114 -10.02 7.27 16.00
CA GLY A 114 -9.19 7.43 14.80
C GLY A 114 -7.98 6.49 14.71
N THR A 115 -7.76 5.57 15.65
CA THR A 115 -6.58 4.67 15.68
C THR A 115 -6.48 3.70 14.49
N GLY A 116 -7.55 3.57 13.71
CA GLY A 116 -7.59 2.80 12.46
C GLY A 116 -7.53 3.67 11.20
N THR A 117 -7.27 4.96 11.34
CA THR A 117 -7.32 5.93 10.23
C THR A 117 -6.02 6.73 10.11
N SER A 118 -5.89 7.47 9.01
CA SER A 118 -4.77 8.38 8.77
C SER A 118 -4.71 9.55 9.75
N ASN A 119 -5.83 9.86 10.42
CA ASN A 119 -5.91 10.86 11.47
C ASN A 119 -6.10 10.17 12.81
N LEU A 120 -5.17 10.37 13.73
CA LEU A 120 -5.42 10.00 15.11
C LEU A 120 -6.25 11.12 15.73
N ASP A 121 -7.56 10.88 15.87
CA ASP A 121 -8.44 11.78 16.60
C ASP A 121 -8.02 11.75 18.06
N TYR A 122 -7.16 12.69 18.43
CA TYR A 122 -6.60 12.78 19.77
C TYR A 122 -7.68 13.15 20.80
N ILE A 123 -7.87 12.30 21.82
CA ILE A 123 -8.80 12.57 22.92
C ILE A 123 -8.02 13.14 24.12
N PHE A 124 -8.39 14.35 24.54
CA PHE A 124 -7.86 15.03 25.71
C PHE A 124 -8.24 14.37 27.04
N GLY A 125 -7.38 14.53 28.05
CA GLY A 125 -7.75 14.47 29.47
C GLY A 125 -7.56 13.14 30.22
N THR A 126 -6.83 12.18 29.65
CA THR A 126 -6.59 10.84 30.22
C THR A 126 -5.11 10.46 30.16
N ASP A 127 -4.74 9.32 30.78
CA ASP A 127 -3.36 8.76 30.89
C ASP A 127 -2.61 8.51 29.56
N CYS A 128 -3.17 8.97 28.45
CA CYS A 128 -2.68 8.85 27.09
C CYS A 128 -1.96 10.13 26.61
N SER A 129 -2.07 11.27 27.30
CA SER A 129 -1.63 12.56 26.74
C SER A 129 -0.12 12.79 26.72
N ASN A 130 0.66 12.00 27.47
CA ASN A 130 2.11 12.17 27.63
C ASN A 130 2.86 10.91 27.22
N GLY A 131 3.49 10.93 26.05
CA GLY A 131 4.32 9.83 25.61
C GLY A 131 4.67 9.86 24.14
N GLU A 132 5.26 8.75 23.70
CA GLU A 132 5.73 8.55 22.34
C GLU A 132 4.67 7.84 21.50
N TYR A 133 4.50 8.34 20.29
CA TYR A 133 3.56 7.86 19.29
C TYR A 133 4.28 7.52 18.00
N TYR A 134 3.80 6.47 17.34
CA TYR A 134 4.13 6.18 15.95
C TYR A 134 2.98 5.42 15.29
N CYS A 135 2.88 5.50 13.97
CA CYS A 135 1.92 4.74 13.18
C CYS A 135 2.65 3.74 12.30
N VAL A 136 2.19 2.50 12.29
CA VAL A 136 2.53 1.52 11.25
C VAL A 136 1.43 1.60 10.19
N ILE A 137 1.84 1.78 8.94
CA ILE A 137 0.97 1.85 7.78
C ILE A 137 1.27 0.65 6.90
N SER A 138 0.24 -0.13 6.60
CA SER A 138 0.30 -1.19 5.59
C SER A 138 -0.71 -0.88 4.49
N ASP A 139 -0.50 -1.46 3.32
CA ASP A 139 -1.58 -1.55 2.34
C ASP A 139 -2.21 -2.94 2.37
N ASN A 140 -3.32 -3.10 1.67
CA ASN A 140 -4.06 -4.36 1.62
C ASN A 140 -3.65 -5.24 0.42
N ASP A 141 -2.51 -5.00 -0.22
CA ASP A 141 -2.09 -5.74 -1.41
C ASP A 141 -1.36 -7.06 -1.11
N GLY A 142 -0.89 -7.22 0.13
CA GLY A 142 -0.16 -8.41 0.60
C GLY A 142 1.25 -8.58 0.02
N VAL A 143 1.78 -7.56 -0.66
CA VAL A 143 3.04 -7.54 -1.40
C VAL A 143 3.95 -6.39 -0.95
N THR A 144 3.40 -5.21 -0.64
CA THR A 144 4.20 -4.09 -0.14
C THR A 144 4.58 -4.26 1.32
N CYS A 145 5.81 -3.88 1.66
CA CYS A 145 6.24 -3.87 3.05
C CYS A 145 5.56 -2.70 3.78
N PRO A 146 5.08 -2.89 5.02
CA PRO A 146 4.61 -1.80 5.85
C PRO A 146 5.71 -0.75 6.08
N ILE A 147 5.31 0.49 6.26
CA ILE A 147 6.18 1.60 6.63
C ILE A 147 5.74 2.19 7.97
N THR A 148 6.69 2.78 8.69
CA THR A 148 6.44 3.35 10.01
C THR A 148 6.77 4.83 10.00
N THR A 149 5.95 5.66 10.63
CA THR A 149 6.29 7.06 10.88
C THR A 149 7.54 7.16 11.76
N THR A 150 8.24 8.28 11.70
CA THR A 150 9.21 8.60 12.74
C THR A 150 8.46 8.77 14.07
N PRO A 151 8.95 8.22 15.20
CA PRO A 151 8.34 8.46 16.50
C PRO A 151 8.30 9.95 16.83
N PHE A 152 7.21 10.39 17.44
CA PHE A 152 7.04 11.75 17.94
C PHE A 152 6.41 11.73 19.33
N THR A 153 6.62 12.80 20.08
CA THR A 153 6.12 12.93 21.45
C THR A 153 5.03 13.96 21.54
N ILE A 154 3.99 13.65 22.32
CA ILE A 154 3.04 14.65 22.80
C ILE A 154 3.29 14.83 24.28
N THR A 155 3.40 16.09 24.68
CA THR A 155 3.53 16.46 26.09
C THR A 155 2.61 17.62 26.42
N THR A 156 2.04 17.60 27.62
CA THR A 156 1.21 18.70 28.14
C THR A 156 2.09 19.68 28.91
N SER A 157 2.06 20.96 28.55
CA SER A 157 2.62 22.01 29.42
C SER A 157 1.63 22.31 30.55
N GLY A 158 2.10 22.29 31.81
CA GLY A 158 1.33 22.77 32.95
C GLY A 158 1.00 24.27 32.83
N PRO A 159 0.06 24.79 33.64
CA PRO A 159 -0.12 26.23 33.74
C PRO A 159 1.21 26.88 34.16
N CYS A 160 1.53 28.01 33.55
CA CYS A 160 2.76 28.75 33.83
C CYS A 160 2.88 29.01 35.35
N ASP A 161 3.91 28.47 36.00
CA ASP A 161 4.35 28.92 37.33
C ASP A 161 5.21 30.20 37.19
#